data_AF-A0A950AF01-F1
#
_entry.id   AF-A0A950AF01-F1
#
_cell.length_a   1.000
_cell.length_b   1.000
_cell.length_c   1.000
_cell.angle_alpha   90.00
_cell.angle_beta   90.00
_cell.angle_gamma   90.00
#
_symmetry.space_group_name_H-M   'P 1'
#
loop_
_entity.id
_entity.type
_entity.pdbx_description
1 polymer ?
#
loop_
_entity_poly.entity_id
_entity_poly.type
_entity_poly.pdbx_seq_one_letter_code
_entity_poly.pdbx_strand_id
1 'polypeptide(L)'
;MQGATDDAAACQIALKRWLTRKAEDHLLHWLKRISEKTSLSYAAASIRQQQTRWGSCSSRRLISLNARLLFLPPNLVTYVLLHELCHTKHLNHSDRFWRLVEFYLRDYRKLDRQLRDGGRFIPGWLYLIPNLETAPSTNTVHLRPGER
;
A
#
# COMPACT_ATOMS: atom_id res chain seq x y z
N MET A 1 -16.23 -6.21 -15.58
CA MET A 1 -14.92 -6.06 -16.25
C MET A 1 -14.93 -6.99 -17.46
N GLN A 2 -14.48 -6.52 -18.62
CA GLN A 2 -14.28 -7.32 -19.83
C GLN A 2 -12.83 -7.09 -20.29
N GLY A 3 -12.17 -8.12 -20.84
CA GLY A 3 -10.77 -8.05 -21.28
C GLY A 3 -10.11 -9.41 -21.37
N ALA A 4 -8.89 -9.45 -21.94
CA ALA A 4 -8.05 -10.62 -22.08
C ALA A 4 -7.64 -11.17 -20.69
N THR A 5 -8.33 -12.22 -20.22
CA THR A 5 -8.07 -12.86 -18.92
C THR A 5 -6.91 -13.86 -18.96
N ASP A 6 -6.43 -14.16 -20.16
CA ASP A 6 -5.26 -14.98 -20.47
C ASP A 6 -3.94 -14.20 -20.31
N ASP A 7 -3.97 -12.87 -20.39
CA ASP A 7 -2.82 -12.02 -20.08
C ASP A 7 -2.78 -11.65 -18.60
N ALA A 8 -1.97 -12.39 -17.83
CA ALA A 8 -1.77 -12.17 -16.41
C ALA A 8 -1.21 -10.76 -16.09
N ALA A 9 -0.37 -10.19 -16.95
CA ALA A 9 0.20 -8.86 -16.76
C ALA A 9 -0.87 -7.77 -16.95
N ALA A 10 -1.68 -7.88 -18.01
CA ALA A 10 -2.81 -7.00 -18.23
C ALA A 10 -3.83 -7.08 -17.09
N CYS A 11 -4.15 -8.30 -16.63
CA CYS A 11 -5.02 -8.52 -15.47
C CYS A 11 -4.48 -7.82 -14.23
N GLN A 12 -3.19 -7.96 -13.95
CA GLN A 12 -2.59 -7.33 -12.79
C GLN A 12 -2.61 -5.79 -12.88
N ILE A 13 -2.31 -5.21 -14.03
CA ILE A 13 -2.39 -3.76 -14.24
C ILE A 13 -3.83 -3.28 -14.00
N ALA A 14 -4.82 -4.00 -14.52
CA ALA A 14 -6.23 -3.68 -14.32
C ALA A 14 -6.64 -3.76 -12.84
N LEU A 15 -6.20 -4.80 -12.11
CA LEU A 15 -6.45 -4.97 -10.68
C LEU A 15 -5.76 -3.88 -9.84
N LYS A 16 -4.51 -3.53 -10.16
CA LYS A 16 -3.78 -2.42 -9.51
C LYS A 16 -4.52 -1.09 -9.71
N ARG A 17 -5.00 -0.80 -10.93
CA ARG A 17 -5.80 0.40 -11.22
C ARG A 17 -7.15 0.40 -10.48
N TRP A 18 -7.83 -0.74 -10.43
CA TRP A 18 -9.05 -0.88 -9.64
C TRP A 18 -8.81 -0.66 -8.15
N LEU A 19 -7.74 -1.24 -7.60
CA LEU A 19 -7.37 -1.09 -6.19
C LEU A 19 -7.09 0.38 -5.84
N THR A 20 -6.37 1.12 -6.69
CA THR A 20 -6.11 2.54 -6.47
C THR A 20 -7.41 3.34 -6.39
N ARG A 21 -8.35 3.11 -7.32
CA ARG A 21 -9.67 3.77 -7.29
C ARG A 21 -10.45 3.46 -6.02
N LYS A 22 -10.49 2.18 -5.61
CA LYS A 22 -11.11 1.80 -4.34
C LYS A 22 -10.43 2.47 -3.15
N ALA A 23 -9.11 2.58 -3.16
CA ALA A 23 -8.39 3.25 -2.09
C ALA A 23 -8.70 4.76 -2.07
N GLU A 24 -8.90 5.41 -3.22
CA GLU A 24 -9.36 6.81 -3.29
C GLU A 24 -10.75 6.96 -2.66
N ASP A 25 -11.70 6.10 -3.04
CA ASP A 25 -13.07 6.11 -2.53
C ASP A 25 -13.18 5.85 -1.02
N HIS A 26 -12.25 5.09 -0.43
CA HIS A 26 -12.36 4.67 0.97
C HIS A 26 -11.37 5.39 1.89
N LEU A 27 -10.08 5.43 1.54
CA LEU A 27 -9.05 5.94 2.44
C LEU A 27 -9.05 7.46 2.53
N LEU A 28 -9.36 8.18 1.45
CA LEU A 28 -9.41 9.65 1.49
C LEU A 28 -10.59 10.14 2.34
N HIS A 29 -11.75 9.49 2.21
CA HIS A 29 -12.90 9.76 3.09
C HIS A 29 -12.60 9.42 4.55
N TRP A 30 -11.89 8.31 4.82
CA TRP A 30 -11.49 7.95 6.18
C TRP A 30 -10.50 8.97 6.76
N LEU A 31 -9.47 9.34 6.01
CA LEU A 31 -8.50 10.37 6.40
C LEU A 31 -9.20 11.69 6.74
N LYS A 32 -10.14 12.13 5.89
CA LYS A 32 -10.94 13.35 6.12
C LYS A 32 -11.71 13.28 7.45
N ARG A 33 -12.39 12.17 7.73
CA ARG A 33 -13.13 11.97 8.99
C ARG A 33 -12.22 12.00 10.22
N ILE A 34 -11.01 11.45 10.14
CA ILE A 34 -10.04 11.51 11.24
C ILE A 34 -9.51 12.94 11.41
N SER A 35 -9.18 13.61 10.29
CA SER A 35 -8.73 15.00 10.28
C SER A 35 -9.75 15.93 10.95
N GLU A 36 -11.03 15.78 10.65
CA GLU A 36 -12.12 16.54 11.28
C GLU A 36 -12.23 16.28 12.78
N LYS A 37 -12.16 15.01 13.20
CA LYS A 37 -12.24 14.64 14.63
C LYS A 37 -11.06 15.11 15.46
N THR A 38 -9.89 15.25 14.84
CA THR A 38 -8.62 15.61 15.52
C THR A 38 -8.23 17.07 15.29
N SER A 39 -8.95 17.80 14.45
CA SER A 39 -8.60 19.16 14.00
C SER A 39 -7.20 19.27 13.37
N LEU A 40 -6.63 18.15 12.91
CA LEU A 40 -5.37 18.13 12.17
C LEU A 40 -5.66 18.34 10.68
N SER A 41 -5.47 19.55 10.18
CA SER A 41 -5.71 19.89 8.77
C SER A 41 -4.52 19.56 7.87
N TYR A 42 -4.82 19.10 6.65
CA TYR A 42 -3.86 18.84 5.58
C TYR A 42 -4.26 19.62 4.32
N ALA A 43 -3.30 19.86 3.42
CA ALA A 43 -3.53 20.68 2.22
C ALA A 43 -4.21 19.87 1.10
N ALA A 44 -3.71 18.65 0.85
CA ALA A 44 -4.31 17.70 -0.09
C ALA A 44 -3.85 16.28 0.26
N ALA A 45 -4.60 15.28 -0.20
CA ALA A 45 -4.26 13.88 -0.04
C ALA A 45 -4.37 13.14 -1.38
N SER A 46 -3.54 12.12 -1.58
CA SER A 46 -3.53 11.30 -2.80
C SER A 46 -3.20 9.84 -2.50
N ILE A 47 -3.55 8.95 -3.43
CA ILE A 47 -3.27 7.51 -3.33
C ILE A 47 -2.14 7.11 -4.27
N ARG A 48 -1.22 6.28 -3.77
CA ARG A 48 -0.05 5.76 -4.50
C ARG A 48 0.15 4.26 -4.22
N GLN A 49 1.03 3.60 -4.98
CA GLN A 49 1.37 2.18 -4.82
C GLN A 49 2.87 1.96 -4.53
N GLN A 50 3.38 2.71 -3.55
CA GLN A 50 4.82 2.80 -3.25
C GLN A 50 5.31 1.52 -2.60
N GLN A 51 6.47 0.99 -2.97
CA GLN A 51 6.90 -0.32 -2.45
C GLN A 51 7.29 -0.31 -0.97
N THR A 52 7.91 0.78 -0.52
CA THR A 52 8.64 0.82 0.76
C THR A 52 7.93 1.56 1.90
N ARG A 53 6.77 2.18 1.65
CA ARG A 53 6.08 3.01 2.64
C ARG A 53 4.57 2.88 2.61
N TRP A 54 3.95 2.95 3.79
CA TRP A 54 2.51 2.93 3.99
C TRP A 54 1.84 4.29 3.77
N GLY A 55 2.59 5.36 4.03
CA GLY A 55 2.19 6.75 3.81
C GLY A 55 3.38 7.69 3.79
N SER A 56 3.12 8.97 3.55
CA SER A 56 4.05 10.06 3.81
C SER A 56 3.32 11.40 3.82
N CYS A 57 3.85 12.37 4.57
CA CYS A 57 3.42 13.76 4.55
C CYS A 57 4.61 14.69 4.26
N SER A 58 4.42 15.64 3.35
CA SER A 58 5.44 16.65 3.04
C SER A 58 5.34 17.88 3.95
N SER A 59 6.36 18.75 3.92
CA SER A 59 6.34 20.05 4.60
C SER A 59 5.19 20.97 4.15
N ARG A 60 4.68 20.77 2.93
CA ARG A 60 3.50 21.45 2.39
C ARG A 60 2.17 20.82 2.85
N ARG A 61 2.20 19.90 3.82
CA ARG A 61 1.04 19.15 4.32
C ARG A 61 0.28 18.38 3.24
N LEU A 62 1.01 17.94 2.21
CA LEU A 62 0.48 17.02 1.20
C LEU A 62 0.69 15.59 1.68
N ILE A 63 -0.39 14.85 1.85
CA ILE A 63 -0.39 13.46 2.30
C ILE A 63 -0.46 12.52 1.09
N SER A 64 0.37 11.49 1.10
CA SER A 64 0.33 10.38 0.14
C SER A 64 0.09 9.11 0.93
N LEU A 65 -1.01 8.41 0.65
CA LEU A 65 -1.37 7.14 1.28
C LEU A 65 -1.14 5.98 0.30
N ASN A 66 -0.76 4.82 0.81
CA ASN A 66 -0.60 3.63 -0.01
C ASN A 66 -1.92 2.89 -0.19
N ALA A 67 -2.28 2.53 -1.42
CA ALA A 67 -3.46 1.71 -1.70
C ALA A 67 -3.45 0.36 -0.96
N ARG A 68 -2.26 -0.16 -0.62
CA ARG A 68 -2.09 -1.38 0.18
C ARG A 68 -2.72 -1.31 1.57
N LEU A 69 -2.98 -0.10 2.09
CA LEU A 69 -3.68 0.07 3.37
C LEU A 69 -5.05 -0.61 3.38
N LEU A 70 -5.72 -0.79 2.23
CA LEU A 70 -6.99 -1.50 2.16
C LEU A 70 -6.92 -2.97 2.59
N PHE A 71 -5.74 -3.57 2.63
CA PHE A 71 -5.55 -4.94 3.08
C PHE A 71 -5.16 -5.05 4.56
N LEU A 72 -4.84 -3.93 5.22
CA LEU A 72 -4.46 -3.96 6.62
C LEU A 72 -5.70 -4.02 7.54
N PRO A 73 -5.56 -4.65 8.72
CA PRO A 73 -6.52 -4.50 9.81
C PRO A 73 -6.88 -3.01 10.08
N PRO A 74 -8.16 -2.67 10.36
CA PRO A 74 -8.61 -1.28 10.48
C PRO A 74 -7.85 -0.42 11.51
N ASN A 75 -7.39 -1.03 12.59
CA ASN A 75 -6.58 -0.35 13.62
C ASN A 75 -5.20 0.07 13.10
N LEU A 76 -4.57 -0.74 12.25
CA LEU A 76 -3.29 -0.40 11.61
C LEU A 76 -3.48 0.70 10.55
N VAL A 77 -4.59 0.67 9.81
CA VAL A 77 -4.93 1.76 8.89
C VAL A 77 -5.10 3.06 9.66
N THR A 78 -5.90 3.05 10.73
CA THR A 78 -6.11 4.22 11.60
C THR A 78 -4.79 4.78 12.13
N TYR A 79 -3.89 3.91 12.58
CA TYR A 79 -2.55 4.31 13.01
C TYR A 79 -1.78 5.04 11.91
N VAL A 80 -1.71 4.49 10.70
CA VAL A 80 -1.02 5.15 9.57
C VAL A 80 -1.67 6.50 9.24
N LEU A 81 -2.99 6.58 9.18
CA LEU A 81 -3.68 7.85 8.87
C LEU A 81 -3.38 8.92 9.93
N LEU A 82 -3.43 8.56 11.22
CA LEU A 82 -3.07 9.47 12.31
C LEU A 82 -1.59 9.86 12.28
N HIS A 83 -0.70 8.93 11.93
CA HIS A 83 0.73 9.18 11.79
C HIS A 83 0.98 10.28 10.74
N GLU A 84 0.38 10.15 9.56
CA GLU A 84 0.52 11.16 8.50
C GLU A 84 -0.12 12.50 8.87
N LEU A 85 -1.26 12.49 9.58
CA LEU A 85 -1.87 13.73 10.08
C LEU A 85 -0.99 14.40 11.14
N CYS A 86 -0.34 13.66 12.03
CA CYS A 86 0.59 14.23 13.02
C CYS A 86 1.79 14.92 12.35
N HIS A 87 2.22 14.42 11.20
CA HIS A 87 3.27 15.07 10.41
C HIS A 87 2.89 16.48 9.93
N THR A 88 1.62 16.84 9.86
CA THR A 88 1.18 18.22 9.54
C THR A 88 1.62 19.25 10.59
N LYS A 89 1.95 18.80 11.81
CA LYS A 89 2.46 19.60 12.93
C LYS A 89 3.95 19.38 13.18
N HIS A 90 4.41 18.14 13.07
CA HIS A 90 5.79 17.75 13.36
C HIS A 90 6.36 16.87 12.25
N LEU A 91 7.18 17.45 11.37
CA LEU A 91 7.69 16.77 10.17
C LEU A 91 8.74 15.69 10.42
N ASN A 92 9.25 15.58 11.66
CA ASN A 92 10.20 14.58 12.08
C ASN A 92 9.64 13.74 13.23
N HIS A 93 10.18 12.54 13.43
CA HIS A 93 9.80 11.63 14.52
C HIS A 93 10.42 12.03 15.87
N SER A 94 10.40 13.33 16.20
CA SER A 94 10.86 13.84 17.49
C SER A 94 9.92 13.46 18.64
N ASP A 95 10.34 13.68 19.88
CA ASP A 95 9.49 13.46 21.06
C ASP A 95 8.15 14.19 20.98
N ARG A 96 8.13 15.40 20.39
CA ARG A 96 6.89 16.16 20.18
C ARG A 96 5.94 15.43 19.23
N PHE A 97 6.47 14.84 18.15
CA PHE A 97 5.69 14.01 17.24
C PHE A 97 5.09 12.81 17.97
N TRP A 98 5.91 12.04 18.69
CA TRP A 98 5.42 10.84 19.37
C TRP A 98 4.41 11.14 20.48
N ARG A 99 4.59 12.23 21.23
CA ARG A 99 3.58 12.70 22.20
C ARG A 99 2.26 13.04 21.52
N LEU A 100 2.30 13.66 20.34
CA LEU A 100 1.08 13.97 19.59
C LEU A 100 0.39 12.71 19.08
N VAL A 101 1.14 11.73 18.58
CA VAL A 101 0.59 10.42 18.20
C VAL A 101 -0.05 9.72 19.40
N GLU A 102 0.65 9.67 20.53
CA GLU A 102 0.17 9.04 21.77
C GLU A 102 -1.10 9.70 22.33
N PHE A 103 -1.19 11.03 22.21
CA PHE A 103 -2.37 11.79 22.61
C PHE A 103 -3.63 11.30 21.88
N TYR A 104 -3.54 11.03 20.57
CA TYR A 104 -4.68 10.51 19.79
C TYR A 104 -4.82 9.00 19.86
N LEU A 105 -3.74 8.28 20.12
CA LEU A 105 -3.70 6.83 20.07
C LEU A 105 -2.73 6.26 21.11
N ARG A 106 -3.24 6.02 22.33
CA ARG A 106 -2.44 5.58 23.48
C ARG A 106 -1.62 4.32 23.20
N ASP A 107 -2.18 3.35 22.47
CA ASP A 107 -1.50 2.08 22.16
C ASP A 107 -0.64 2.12 20.88
N TYR A 108 -0.21 3.31 20.42
CA TYR A 108 0.50 3.44 19.13
C TYR A 108 1.75 2.58 19.04
N ARG A 109 2.48 2.36 20.15
CA ARG A 109 3.72 1.54 20.15
C ARG A 109 3.45 0.08 19.78
N LYS A 110 2.30 -0.46 20.18
CA LYS A 110 1.87 -1.81 19.81
C LYS A 110 1.55 -1.86 18.32
N LEU A 111 0.85 -0.84 17.81
CA LEU A 111 0.46 -0.74 16.41
C LEU A 111 1.66 -0.51 15.50
N ASP A 112 2.63 0.32 15.91
CA ASP A 112 3.92 0.51 15.21
C ASP A 112 4.65 -0.81 15.02
N ARG A 113 4.76 -1.58 16.10
CA ARG A 113 5.40 -2.90 16.07
C ARG A 113 4.67 -3.87 15.15
N GLN A 114 3.33 -3.91 15.23
CA GLN A 114 2.51 -4.75 14.36
C GLN A 114 2.59 -4.32 12.88
N LEU A 115 2.77 -3.03 12.60
CA LEU A 115 2.86 -2.50 11.24
C LEU A 115 4.14 -2.94 10.52
N ARG A 116 5.23 -3.24 11.26
CA ARG A 116 6.47 -3.79 10.70
C ARG A 116 6.23 -5.12 9.99
N ASP A 117 5.30 -5.92 10.49
CA ASP A 117 4.88 -7.19 9.90
C ASP A 117 3.70 -7.03 8.93
N GLY A 118 3.31 -5.79 8.60
CA GLY A 118 2.12 -5.48 7.80
C GLY A 118 2.16 -6.07 6.38
N GLY A 119 3.35 -6.37 5.86
CA GLY A 119 3.52 -7.03 4.56
C GLY A 119 2.79 -8.38 4.46
N ARG A 120 2.60 -9.09 5.58
CA ARG A 120 1.92 -10.40 5.60
C ARG A 120 0.45 -10.36 5.17
N PHE A 121 -0.17 -9.18 5.24
CA PHE A 121 -1.57 -9.00 4.82
C PHE A 121 -1.72 -8.73 3.33
N ILE A 122 -0.60 -8.45 2.64
CA ILE A 122 -0.65 -8.00 1.26
C ILE A 122 -0.66 -9.22 0.34
N PRO A 123 -1.65 -9.32 -0.58
CA PRO A 123 -1.76 -10.49 -1.43
C PRO A 123 -0.61 -10.55 -2.44
N GLY A 124 -0.12 -11.77 -2.70
CA GLY A 124 1.04 -12.01 -3.57
C GLY A 124 0.89 -11.43 -4.98
N TRP A 125 -0.32 -11.44 -5.54
CA TRP A 125 -0.60 -10.86 -6.86
C TRP A 125 -0.26 -9.37 -6.96
N LEU A 126 -0.13 -8.64 -5.85
CA LEU A 126 0.23 -7.23 -5.86
C LEU A 126 1.75 -6.99 -5.98
N TYR A 127 2.56 -8.00 -5.65
CA TYR A 127 4.03 -7.97 -5.71
C TYR A 127 4.61 -8.62 -6.95
N LEU A 128 3.83 -9.44 -7.67
CA LEU A 128 4.31 -10.03 -8.91
C LEU A 128 4.72 -8.88 -9.86
N ILE A 129 5.99 -8.79 -10.18
CA ILE A 129 6.42 -8.21 -11.44
C ILE A 129 6.48 -9.44 -12.33
N PRO A 130 5.70 -9.54 -13.42
CA PRO A 130 6.04 -10.51 -14.43
C PRO A 130 7.44 -10.10 -14.93
N ASN A 131 8.46 -10.78 -14.45
CA ASN A 131 9.64 -10.96 -15.29
C ASN A 131 9.15 -11.82 -16.45
N LEU A 132 9.04 -11.18 -17.61
CA LEU A 132 9.20 -11.85 -18.88
C LEU A 132 10.56 -12.58 -18.87
N GLU A 133 10.63 -13.71 -19.57
CA GLU A 133 11.73 -14.70 -19.67
C GLU A 133 11.67 -15.80 -18.58
N THR A 134 11.29 -17.05 -18.85
CA THR A 134 11.45 -17.89 -20.03
C THR A 134 10.31 -18.93 -20.09
N ALA A 135 9.62 -19.04 -21.22
CA ALA A 135 8.96 -20.30 -21.57
C ALA A 135 10.09 -21.31 -21.85
N PRO A 136 10.04 -22.55 -21.33
CA PRO A 136 10.96 -23.57 -21.81
C PRO A 136 10.70 -23.79 -23.29
N SER A 137 11.73 -23.53 -24.09
CA SER A 137 11.82 -23.83 -25.50
C SER A 137 11.33 -25.24 -25.78
N THR A 138 10.57 -25.36 -26.87
CA THR A 138 10.12 -26.61 -27.48
C THR A 138 11.22 -27.67 -27.41
N ASN A 139 10.97 -28.75 -26.67
CA ASN A 139 11.83 -29.92 -26.72
C ASN A 139 11.57 -30.60 -28.07
N THR A 140 12.39 -30.29 -29.07
CA THR A 140 12.50 -31.09 -30.29
C THR A 140 13.03 -32.46 -29.89
N VAL A 141 12.15 -33.46 -29.88
CA VAL A 141 12.55 -34.87 -29.76
C VAL A 141 13.27 -35.25 -31.05
N HIS A 142 14.59 -35.19 -31.04
CA HIS A 142 15.39 -35.92 -32.03
C HIS A 142 15.30 -37.41 -31.71
N LEU A 143 14.52 -38.14 -32.52
CA LEU A 143 14.62 -39.60 -32.62
C LEU A 143 16.02 -39.94 -33.15
N ARG A 144 16.81 -40.68 -32.35
CA ARG A 144 18.02 -41.35 -32.85
C ARG A 144 17.59 -42.59 -33.65
N PRO A 145 18.16 -42.85 -34.84
CA PRO A 145 18.01 -44.14 -35.50
C PRO A 145 18.70 -45.22 -34.66
N GLY A 146 18.01 -46.34 -34.45
CA GLY A 146 18.48 -47.46 -33.64
C GLY A 146 19.67 -48.19 -34.28
N GLU A 147 20.56 -48.64 -33.41
CA GLU A 147 21.52 -49.71 -33.66
C GLU A 147 20.79 -51.06 -33.60
N ARG A 148 20.59 -51.68 -34.76
CA ARG A 148 20.92 -53.08 -35.11
C ARG A 148 20.27 -53.48 -36.42
#